data_AF-A0ABD1M9S2-F1
#
_entry.id   AF-A0ABD1M9S2-F1
#
_cell.length_a   1.000
_cell.length_b   1.000
_cell.length_c   1.000
_cell.angle_alpha   90.00
_cell.angle_beta   90.00
_cell.angle_gamma   90.00
#
_symmetry.space_group_name_H-M   'P 1'
#
loop_
_entity.id
_entity.type
_entity.pdbx_description
1 polymer ?
#
loop_
_entity_poly.entity_id
_entity_poly.type
_entity_poly.pdbx_seq_one_letter_code
_entity_poly.pdbx_strand_id
1 'polypeptide(L)'
;MDYLSRFIVLHSNPRITDALRKSKLIVLMCWWAFTSLTHIIVEGYFVFSPDFFKDKTGFYLAEAWKEYSKWDSRYAGRDGGIVTVLGITAALEGPASLLAV
;
A
#
# COMPACT_ATOMS: atom_id res chain seq x y z
N MET A 1 -3.73 37.30 25.17
CA MET A 1 -2.63 36.52 24.55
C MET A 1 -3.14 36.12 23.20
N ASP A 2 -2.64 36.81 22.19
CA ASP A 2 -3.41 37.03 20.96
C ASP A 2 -3.04 35.91 19.98
N TYR A 3 -3.89 35.65 18.98
CA TYR A 3 -3.71 34.52 18.06
C TYR A 3 -2.32 34.49 17.42
N LEU A 4 -1.79 35.66 17.07
CA LEU A 4 -0.42 35.85 16.56
C LEU A 4 0.66 35.39 17.54
N SER A 5 0.53 35.71 18.82
CA SER A 5 1.52 35.31 19.84
C SER A 5 1.54 33.79 20.03
N ARG A 6 0.37 33.13 20.01
CA ARG A 6 0.29 31.66 20.08
C ARG A 6 0.86 30.99 18.83
N PHE A 7 0.59 31.54 17.65
CA PHE A 7 1.13 31.02 16.39
C PHE A 7 2.66 31.09 16.35
N ILE A 8 3.24 32.23 16.75
CA ILE A 8 4.69 32.42 16.83
C ILE A 8 5.31 31.42 17.82
N VAL A 9 4.75 31.25 19.01
CA VAL A 9 5.29 30.31 20.03
C VAL A 9 5.21 28.86 19.56
N LEU A 10 4.14 28.46 18.88
CA LEU A 10 4.00 27.09 18.35
C LEU A 10 5.02 26.79 17.23
N HIS A 11 5.29 27.76 16.35
CA HIS A 11 6.20 27.56 15.22
C HIS A 11 7.67 27.86 15.53
N SER A 12 7.96 28.63 16.58
CA SER A 12 9.34 28.92 17.01
C SER A 12 9.87 27.96 18.09
N ASN A 13 9.03 27.10 18.66
CA ASN A 13 9.46 26.13 19.67
C ASN A 13 10.01 24.84 19.00
N PRO A 14 11.33 24.58 19.09
CA PRO A 14 11.97 23.47 18.41
C PRO A 14 11.41 22.10 18.83
N ARG A 15 10.97 21.96 20.09
CA ARG A 15 10.37 20.70 20.58
C ARG A 15 9.05 20.38 19.88
N ILE A 16 8.25 21.40 19.59
CA ILE A 16 6.95 21.22 18.90
C ILE A 16 7.19 20.95 17.41
N THR A 17 8.12 21.67 16.77
CA THR A 17 8.46 21.43 15.37
C THR A 17 9.07 20.04 15.15
N ASP A 18 9.89 19.56 16.08
CA ASP A 18 10.49 18.23 16.02
C ASP A 18 9.47 17.12 16.26
N ALA A 19 8.54 17.32 17.21
CA ALA A 19 7.43 16.39 17.42
C ALA A 19 6.53 16.29 16.18
N LEU A 20 6.20 17.43 15.55
CA LEU A 20 5.41 17.46 14.31
C LEU A 20 6.16 16.80 13.15
N ARG A 21 7.47 17.04 13.01
CA ARG A 21 8.32 16.39 12.01
C ARG A 21 8.33 14.88 12.21
N LYS A 22 8.52 14.42 13.45
CA LYS A 22 8.49 12.99 13.79
C LYS A 22 7.14 12.35 13.47
N SER A 23 6.03 12.99 13.82
CA SER A 23 4.69 12.49 13.49
C SER A 23 4.47 12.38 11.99
N LYS A 24 4.92 13.37 11.20
CA LYS A 24 4.84 13.31 9.73
C LYS A 24 5.67 12.14 9.16
N LEU A 25 6.86 11.91 9.69
CA LEU A 25 7.70 10.78 9.28
C LEU A 25 7.03 9.44 9.60
N ILE A 26 6.44 9.28 10.79
CA ILE A 26 5.72 8.05 11.17
C ILE A 26 4.57 7.78 10.20
N VAL A 27 3.75 8.78 9.88
CA VAL A 27 2.64 8.62 8.91
C VAL A 27 3.17 8.23 7.54
N LEU A 28 4.27 8.84 7.09
CA LEU A 28 4.90 8.51 5.81
C LEU A 28 5.47 7.08 5.80
N MET A 29 6.11 6.65 6.87
CA MET A 29 6.60 5.27 7.03
C MET A 29 5.43 4.26 7.04
N CYS A 30 4.34 4.57 7.74
CA CYS A 30 3.14 3.73 7.73
C CYS A 30 2.53 3.63 6.33
N TRP A 31 2.54 4.72 5.55
CA TRP A 31 2.10 4.73 4.17
C TRP A 31 2.94 3.78 3.31
N TRP A 32 4.27 3.93 3.33
CA TRP A 32 5.18 3.08 2.55
C TRP A 32 5.13 1.60 2.96
N ALA A 33 5.00 1.33 4.27
CA ALA A 33 4.81 -0.02 4.77
C ALA A 33 3.50 -0.64 4.24
N PHE A 34 2.40 0.11 4.28
CA PHE A 34 1.11 -0.36 3.76
C PHE A 34 1.18 -0.64 2.25
N THR A 35 1.75 0.29 1.47
CA THR A 35 1.98 0.14 0.02
C THR A 35 2.82 -1.09 -0.30
N SER A 36 3.90 -1.32 0.45
CA SER A 36 4.72 -2.51 0.27
C SER A 36 3.94 -3.80 0.52
N LEU A 37 3.18 -3.86 1.62
CA LEU A 37 2.37 -5.03 1.96
C LEU A 37 1.31 -5.32 0.90
N THR A 38 0.68 -4.30 0.31
CA THR A 38 -0.31 -4.51 -0.76
C THR A 38 0.33 -5.08 -2.02
N HIS A 39 1.47 -4.53 -2.46
CA HIS A 39 2.14 -5.02 -3.67
C HIS A 39 2.72 -6.44 -3.48
N ILE A 40 3.34 -6.73 -2.34
CA ILE A 40 3.96 -8.03 -2.11
C ILE A 40 2.92 -9.11 -1.82
N ILE A 41 1.94 -8.83 -0.94
CA ILE A 41 0.99 -9.84 -0.48
C ILE A 41 -0.19 -9.97 -1.43
N VAL A 42 -0.86 -8.85 -1.75
CA VAL A 42 -2.12 -8.90 -2.50
C VAL A 42 -1.84 -9.10 -3.99
N GLU A 43 -1.04 -8.22 -4.59
CA GLU A 43 -0.70 -8.30 -6.02
C GLU A 43 0.25 -9.46 -6.31
N GLY A 44 1.25 -9.68 -5.46
CA GLY A 44 2.13 -10.83 -5.55
C GLY A 44 1.34 -12.16 -5.54
N TYR A 45 0.37 -12.32 -4.65
CA TYR A 45 -0.48 -13.51 -4.66
C TYR A 45 -1.22 -13.69 -6.00
N PHE A 46 -1.77 -12.62 -6.57
CA PHE A 46 -2.42 -12.68 -7.89
C PHE A 46 -1.46 -13.13 -8.99
N VAL A 47 -0.24 -12.60 -9.01
CA VAL A 47 0.76 -12.94 -10.03
C VAL A 47 1.19 -14.41 -9.90
N PHE A 48 1.50 -14.86 -8.68
CA PHE A 48 2.03 -16.20 -8.41
C PHE A 48 0.97 -17.31 -8.31
N SER A 49 -0.32 -16.98 -8.20
CA SER A 49 -1.42 -17.96 -8.11
C SER A 49 -2.32 -17.90 -9.35
N PRO A 50 -1.88 -18.37 -10.52
CA PRO A 50 -2.67 -18.27 -11.75
C PRO A 50 -4.00 -19.03 -11.68
N ASP A 51 -4.08 -20.07 -10.85
CA ASP A 51 -5.26 -20.92 -10.69
C ASP A 51 -6.16 -20.51 -9.51
N PHE A 52 -6.03 -19.29 -8.96
CA PHE A 52 -6.81 -18.86 -7.79
C PHE A 52 -8.35 -18.96 -7.99
N PHE A 53 -8.84 -18.90 -9.23
CA PHE A 53 -10.26 -19.11 -9.55
C PHE A 53 -10.76 -20.52 -9.27
N LYS A 54 -9.88 -21.51 -9.39
CA LYS A 54 -10.20 -22.93 -9.16
C LYS A 54 -10.14 -23.28 -7.69
N ASP A 55 -9.57 -22.41 -6.86
CA ASP A 55 -9.50 -22.62 -5.41
C ASP A 55 -10.92 -22.74 -4.84
N LYS A 56 -11.18 -23.79 -4.05
CA LYS A 56 -12.46 -23.98 -3.35
C LYS A 56 -12.26 -24.10 -1.84
N THR A 57 -11.05 -23.87 -1.36
CA THR A 57 -10.67 -23.99 0.05
C THR A 57 -11.19 -22.84 0.90
N GLY A 58 -11.66 -21.75 0.26
CA GLY A 58 -12.10 -20.53 0.94
C GLY A 58 -10.93 -19.64 1.38
N PHE A 59 -9.75 -19.77 0.75
CA PHE A 59 -8.61 -18.92 1.04
C PHE A 59 -8.96 -17.44 0.78
N TYR A 60 -8.72 -16.59 1.78
CA TYR A 60 -9.20 -15.20 1.78
C TYR A 60 -8.75 -14.40 0.55
N LEU A 61 -7.48 -14.48 0.15
CA LEU A 61 -7.00 -13.72 -1.01
C LEU A 61 -7.57 -14.27 -2.32
N ALA A 62 -7.79 -15.59 -2.43
CA ALA A 62 -8.44 -16.17 -3.60
C ALA A 62 -9.87 -15.65 -3.73
N GLU A 63 -10.63 -15.64 -2.64
CA GLU A 63 -11.99 -15.10 -2.60
C GLU A 63 -12.03 -13.60 -2.87
N ALA A 64 -11.11 -12.83 -2.29
CA ALA A 64 -10.98 -11.39 -2.52
C ALA A 64 -10.72 -11.09 -4.01
N TRP A 65 -9.81 -11.83 -4.65
CA TRP A 65 -9.54 -11.65 -6.07
C TRP A 65 -10.68 -12.13 -6.97
N LYS A 66 -11.42 -13.17 -6.59
CA LYS A 66 -12.64 -13.59 -7.30
C LYS A 66 -13.71 -12.51 -7.24
N GLU A 67 -13.94 -11.94 -6.06
CA GLU A 67 -14.89 -10.85 -5.86
C GLU A 67 -14.46 -9.61 -6.65
N TYR A 68 -13.18 -9.25 -6.56
CA TYR A 68 -12.62 -8.12 -7.32
C TYR A 68 -12.77 -8.32 -8.83
N SER A 69 -12.61 -9.55 -9.31
CA SER A 69 -12.76 -9.87 -10.73
C SER A 69 -14.21 -9.78 -11.24
N LYS A 70 -15.21 -9.68 -10.35
CA LYS A 70 -16.60 -9.34 -10.76
C LYS A 70 -16.71 -7.87 -11.18
N TRP A 71 -15.90 -6.99 -10.59
CA TRP A 71 -15.84 -5.57 -10.94
C TRP A 71 -15.02 -5.31 -12.19
N ASP A 72 -13.96 -6.09 -12.40
CA ASP A 72 -13.15 -6.05 -13.60
C ASP A 72 -12.78 -7.46 -14.07
N SER A 73 -13.44 -7.92 -15.12
CA SER A 73 -13.27 -9.27 -15.65
C SER A 73 -11.88 -9.54 -16.23
N ARG A 74 -11.05 -8.52 -16.49
CA ARG A 74 -9.67 -8.70 -16.96
C ARG A 74 -8.80 -9.41 -15.93
N TYR A 75 -9.10 -9.27 -14.65
CA TYR A 75 -8.44 -10.02 -13.58
C TYR A 75 -8.82 -11.50 -13.63
N ALA A 76 -10.07 -11.81 -14.01
CA ALA A 76 -10.50 -13.18 -14.31
C ALA A 76 -9.90 -13.78 -15.55
N GLY A 77 -9.82 -12.99 -16.62
CA GLY A 77 -9.13 -13.39 -17.85
C GLY A 77 -7.61 -13.44 -17.70
N ARG A 78 -7.04 -12.98 -16.58
CA ARG A 78 -5.60 -12.76 -16.38
C ARG A 78 -4.98 -12.04 -17.58
N ASP A 79 -5.57 -10.90 -17.95
CA ASP A 79 -5.07 -10.07 -19.04
C ASP A 79 -3.56 -9.83 -18.92
N GLY A 80 -2.84 -10.00 -20.03
CA GLY A 80 -1.38 -9.95 -20.04
C GLY A 80 -0.84 -8.61 -19.54
N GLY A 81 -1.50 -7.49 -19.88
CA GLY A 81 -1.11 -6.16 -19.40
C GLY A 81 -1.28 -6.03 -17.89
N ILE A 82 -2.41 -6.50 -17.35
CA ILE A 82 -2.67 -6.51 -15.91
C ILE A 82 -1.64 -7.38 -15.17
N VAL A 83 -1.41 -8.61 -15.62
CA VAL A 83 -0.44 -9.52 -14.98
C VAL A 83 0.98 -8.95 -15.04
N THR A 84 1.38 -8.33 -16.16
CA THR A 84 2.69 -7.70 -16.29
C THR A 84 2.85 -6.51 -15.35
N VAL A 85 1.90 -5.58 -15.31
CA VAL A 85 1.98 -4.41 -14.42
C VAL A 85 2.02 -4.85 -12.97
N LEU A 86 1.12 -5.76 -12.56
CA LEU A 86 1.10 -6.29 -11.19
C LEU A 86 2.35 -7.09 -10.84
N GLY A 87 2.96 -7.74 -11.83
CA GLY A 87 4.25 -8.41 -11.67
C GLY A 87 5.38 -7.42 -11.40
N ILE A 88 5.41 -6.29 -12.13
CA ILE A 88 6.40 -5.23 -11.93
C ILE A 88 6.23 -4.58 -10.56
N THR A 89 5.01 -4.23 -10.18
CA THR A 89 4.74 -3.60 -8.88
C THR A 89 5.05 -4.57 -7.72
N ALA A 90 4.68 -5.84 -7.83
CA ALA A 90 5.01 -6.86 -6.83
C ALA A 90 6.52 -7.12 -6.70
N ALA A 91 7.27 -7.11 -7.81
CA ALA A 91 8.70 -7.42 -7.82
C ALA A 91 9.62 -6.23 -7.54
N LEU A 92 9.21 -5.00 -7.90
CA LEU A 92 10.03 -3.79 -7.79
C LEU A 92 9.45 -2.78 -6.82
N GLU A 93 8.22 -2.33 -7.04
CA GLU A 93 7.62 -1.23 -6.25
C GLU A 93 7.36 -1.64 -4.80
N GLY A 94 6.86 -2.85 -4.56
CA GLY A 94 6.64 -3.40 -3.24
C GLY A 94 7.93 -3.47 -2.41
N PRO A 95 8.99 -4.14 -2.90
CA PRO A 95 10.28 -4.18 -2.22
C PRO A 95 10.92 -2.79 -2.07
N ALA A 96 10.85 -1.93 -3.08
CA ALA A 96 11.37 -0.56 -3.00
C ALA A 96 10.65 0.26 -1.92
N SER A 97 9.33 0.12 -1.82
CA SER A 97 8.52 0.77 -0.78
C SER A 97 8.88 0.26 0.62
N LEU A 98 9.23 -1.02 0.76
CA LEU A 98 9.70 -1.57 2.05
C LEU A 98 11.04 -0.98 2.47
N LEU A 99 11.95 -0.80 1.51
CA LEU A 99 13.27 -0.19 1.76
C LEU A 99 13.17 1.29 2.13
N ALA A 100 12.06 1.95 1.83
CA ALA A 100 11.80 3.34 2.21
C ALA A 100 11.31 3.51 3.66
N VAL A 101 11.07 2.41 4.38
CA VAL A 101 10.68 2.36 5.80
C VAL A 101 11.90 2.07 6.67
#